data_AF-G4F498-F1
#
_entry.id   AF-G4F498-F1
#
_cell.length_a   1.000
_cell.length_b   1.000
_cell.length_c   1.000
_cell.angle_alpha   90.00
_cell.angle_beta   90.00
_cell.angle_gamma   90.00
#
_symmetry.space_group_name_H-M   'P 1'
#
loop_
_entity.id
_entity.type
_entity.pdbx_description
1 polymer ?
#
loop_
_entity_poly.entity_id
_entity_poly.type
_entity_poly.pdbx_seq_one_letter_code
_entity_poly.pdbx_strand_id
1 'polypeptide(L)'
;MDLKLLLDWRLHLTVIVTSMFAEWIGIVRIPLGPGTLLLLPLLYAFIIGVIFNPHLFSAMGKVIPKPVSNAAGPIILIAILPFIAKFGSTIGPAIEQIIAAGPALILQELGNLGTMLIALPFAVLVLKMGREAIGATYSIAREPNIAIISDRYGLRSPEGIGIMGVYVVGTMFGTLYFALMAGYIASLDILDIRALAMACGVGSGSMVAACSAALAEAVPASKDELLAFAGASNLLTYATGLYISLFIALPITEWMYKRLKGSRQEVSHENS
;
A
#
# COMPACT_ATOMS: atom_id res chain seq x y z
N MET A 1 -13.36 -9.78 21.91
CA MET A 1 -12.32 -8.83 22.36
C MET A 1 -12.99 -7.85 23.30
N ASP A 2 -12.34 -7.45 24.39
CA ASP A 2 -12.97 -6.60 25.40
C ASP A 2 -13.12 -5.15 24.87
N LEU A 3 -14.34 -4.63 24.89
CA LEU A 3 -14.66 -3.28 24.40
C LEU A 3 -13.88 -2.21 25.18
N LYS A 4 -13.55 -2.50 26.44
CA LYS A 4 -12.74 -1.64 27.31
C LYS A 4 -11.32 -1.43 26.77
N LEU A 5 -10.73 -2.44 26.12
CA LEU A 5 -9.40 -2.34 25.52
C LEU A 5 -9.41 -1.53 24.22
N LEU A 6 -10.52 -1.56 23.47
CA LEU A 6 -10.71 -0.76 22.26
C LEU A 6 -10.92 0.74 22.57
N LEU A 7 -11.57 1.04 23.69
CA LEU A 7 -11.87 2.39 24.16
C LEU A 7 -10.81 2.94 25.12
N ASP A 8 -9.64 2.28 25.24
CA ASP A 8 -8.59 2.73 26.14
C ASP A 8 -8.06 4.11 25.68
N TRP A 9 -8.24 5.12 26.53
CA TRP A 9 -7.85 6.50 26.26
C TRP A 9 -6.36 6.66 25.97
N ARG A 10 -5.50 5.78 26.50
CA ARG A 10 -4.05 5.87 26.29
C ARG A 10 -3.69 5.66 24.83
N LEU A 11 -4.37 4.73 24.16
CA LEU A 11 -4.16 4.46 22.74
C LEU A 11 -4.63 5.65 21.90
N HIS A 12 -5.87 6.10 22.12
CA HIS A 12 -6.46 7.22 21.38
C HIS A 12 -5.68 8.52 21.57
N LEU A 13 -5.30 8.84 22.81
CA LEU A 13 -4.50 10.03 23.09
C LEU A 13 -3.13 9.96 22.40
N THR A 14 -2.47 8.80 22.44
CA THR A 14 -1.16 8.64 21.78
C THR A 14 -1.30 8.84 20.27
N VAL A 15 -2.33 8.28 19.65
CA VAL A 15 -2.60 8.48 18.21
C VAL A 15 -2.89 9.94 17.89
N ILE A 16 -3.73 10.62 18.68
CA ILE A 16 -4.08 12.04 18.46
C ILE A 16 -2.83 12.92 18.58
N VAL A 17 -2.07 12.79 19.67
CA VAL A 17 -0.86 13.60 19.91
C VAL A 17 0.19 13.35 18.84
N THR A 18 0.40 12.08 18.48
CA THR A 18 1.36 11.72 17.42
C THR A 18 0.94 12.28 16.07
N SER A 19 -0.35 12.19 15.73
CA SER A 19 -0.91 12.74 14.50
C SER A 19 -0.76 14.26 14.44
N MET A 20 -1.14 14.97 15.51
CA MET A 20 -0.98 16.43 15.59
C MET A 20 0.47 16.86 15.46
N PHE A 21 1.41 16.15 16.10
CA PHE A 21 2.83 16.44 16.00
C PHE A 21 3.37 16.20 14.58
N ALA A 22 2.95 15.11 13.94
CA ALA A 22 3.34 14.79 12.57
C ALA A 22 2.82 15.82 11.56
N GLU A 23 1.55 16.23 11.69
CA GLU A 23 0.94 17.28 10.86
C GLU A 23 1.56 18.65 11.11
N TRP A 24 1.98 18.94 12.35
CA TRP A 24 2.68 20.18 12.69
C TRP A 24 4.05 20.29 12.00
N ILE A 25 4.78 19.18 11.84
CA ILE A 25 6.00 19.13 11.02
C ILE A 25 5.66 19.37 9.54
N GLY A 26 4.55 18.80 9.08
CA GLY A 26 4.09 18.95 7.70
C GLY A 26 4.95 18.19 6.69
N ILE A 27 4.84 18.58 5.41
CA ILE A 27 5.59 17.95 4.33
C ILE A 27 6.95 18.63 4.21
N VAL A 28 8.02 17.88 4.44
CA VAL A 28 9.39 18.36 4.21
C VAL A 28 9.83 17.95 2.81
N ARG A 29 10.24 18.94 2.02
CA ARG A 29 10.67 18.76 0.63
C ARG A 29 12.17 18.88 0.55
N ILE A 30 12.84 17.84 0.07
CA ILE A 30 14.29 17.83 -0.11
C ILE A 30 14.56 17.62 -1.61
N PRO A 31 15.09 18.62 -2.32
CA PRO A 31 15.43 18.45 -3.73
C PRO A 31 16.59 17.46 -3.87
N LEU A 32 16.42 16.43 -4.70
CA LEU A 32 17.43 15.40 -5.00
C LEU A 32 17.61 15.30 -6.52
N GLY A 33 18.37 16.23 -7.08
CA GLY A 33 18.67 16.29 -8.51
C GLY A 33 17.39 16.49 -9.33
N PRO A 34 17.05 15.57 -10.26
CA PRO A 34 15.84 15.68 -11.10
C PRO A 34 14.53 15.34 -10.37
N GLY A 35 14.60 14.80 -9.15
CA GLY A 35 13.42 14.46 -8.34
C GLY A 35 13.38 15.21 -7.01
N THR A 36 12.21 15.20 -6.36
CA THR A 36 12.04 15.76 -5.02
C THR A 36 11.70 14.63 -4.04
N LEU A 37 12.48 14.51 -2.97
CA LEU A 37 12.15 13.64 -1.85
C LEU A 37 11.11 14.34 -0.96
N LEU A 38 9.95 13.71 -0.81
CA LEU A 38 8.84 14.24 -0.02
C LEU A 38 8.66 13.43 1.27
N LEU A 39 9.13 13.98 2.39
CA LEU A 39 8.91 13.37 3.70
C LEU A 39 7.53 13.79 4.21
N LEU A 40 6.59 12.86 4.21
CA LEU A 40 5.20 13.11 4.62
C LEU A 40 5.02 12.95 6.13
N PRO A 41 4.01 13.61 6.72
CA PRO A 41 3.60 13.41 8.12
C PRO A 41 3.52 11.94 8.54
N LEU A 42 3.03 11.07 7.65
CA LEU A 42 2.90 9.63 7.88
C LEU A 42 4.22 8.95 8.29
N LEU A 43 5.36 9.38 7.73
CA LEU A 43 6.69 8.83 8.07
C LEU A 43 7.04 9.13 9.53
N TYR A 44 6.84 10.37 9.98
CA TYR A 44 7.12 10.75 11.37
C TYR A 44 6.19 10.03 12.33
N ALA A 45 4.89 9.95 11.99
CA ALA A 45 3.90 9.23 12.79
C ALA A 45 4.27 7.74 12.92
N PHE A 46 4.76 7.11 11.85
CA PHE A 46 5.22 5.73 11.89
C PHE A 46 6.45 5.54 12.78
N ILE A 47 7.48 6.39 12.64
CA ILE A 47 8.69 6.34 13.47
C ILE A 47 8.33 6.47 14.94
N ILE A 48 7.47 7.43 15.28
CA ILE A 48 6.96 7.62 16.64
C ILE A 48 6.20 6.37 17.11
N GLY A 49 5.31 5.81 16.28
CA GLY A 49 4.60 4.57 16.59
C GLY A 49 5.52 3.37 16.85
N VAL A 50 6.63 3.24 16.11
CA VAL A 50 7.66 2.23 16.34
C VAL A 50 8.36 2.46 17.68
N ILE A 51 8.70 3.71 18.01
CA ILE A 51 9.31 4.07 19.30
C ILE A 51 8.38 3.71 20.46
N PHE A 52 7.08 3.98 20.34
CA PHE A 52 6.08 3.65 21.38
C PHE A 52 5.67 2.17 21.40
N ASN A 53 6.21 1.31 20.53
CA ASN A 53 5.82 -0.09 20.46
C ASN A 53 6.38 -0.90 21.65
N PRO A 54 5.53 -1.43 22.56
CA PRO A 54 5.97 -2.17 23.74
C PRO A 54 6.56 -3.55 23.44
N HIS A 55 6.44 -4.04 22.20
CA HIS A 55 7.07 -5.27 21.74
C HIS A 55 8.54 -5.06 21.34
N LEU A 56 8.91 -3.82 20.96
CA LEU A 56 10.28 -3.46 20.59
C LEU A 56 11.01 -2.81 21.77
N PHE A 57 10.32 -1.96 22.54
CA PHE A 57 10.89 -1.23 23.66
C PHE A 57 10.13 -1.54 24.96
N SER A 58 10.73 -2.39 25.81
CA SER A 58 10.11 -2.83 27.07
C SER A 58 9.76 -1.66 28.01
N ALA A 59 10.53 -0.58 27.97
CA ALA A 59 10.28 0.65 28.74
C ALA A 59 8.93 1.32 28.38
N MET A 60 8.50 1.20 27.13
CA MET A 60 7.24 1.79 26.64
C MET A 60 6.00 0.99 27.07
N GLY A 61 6.18 -0.22 27.60
CA GLY A 61 5.10 -1.01 28.20
C GLY A 61 4.39 -0.32 29.38
N LYS A 62 5.01 0.69 29.99
CA LYS A 62 4.39 1.54 31.03
C LYS A 62 3.39 2.55 30.44
N VAL A 63 3.64 3.02 29.22
CA VAL A 63 2.80 4.00 28.52
C VAL A 63 1.69 3.29 27.75
N ILE A 64 2.06 2.30 26.93
CA ILE A 64 1.14 1.45 26.16
C ILE A 64 1.35 0.00 26.56
N PRO A 65 0.50 -0.56 27.44
CA PRO A 65 0.55 -1.98 27.76
C PRO A 65 0.34 -2.85 26.51
N LYS A 66 1.00 -4.01 26.43
CA LYS A 66 0.84 -4.97 25.32
C LYS A 66 -0.63 -5.31 24.98
N PRO A 67 -1.53 -5.50 25.96
CA PRO A 67 -2.96 -5.73 25.66
C PRO A 67 -3.61 -4.56 24.91
N VAL A 68 -3.23 -3.33 25.23
CA VAL A 68 -3.72 -2.10 24.58
C VAL A 68 -3.12 -1.98 23.17
N SER A 69 -1.83 -2.27 23.00
CA SER A 69 -1.20 -2.33 21.68
C SER A 69 -1.88 -3.36 20.75
N ASN A 70 -2.29 -4.51 21.29
CA ASN A 70 -3.00 -5.54 20.53
C ASN A 70 -4.40 -5.09 20.09
N ALA A 71 -5.03 -4.15 20.80
CA ALA A 71 -6.32 -3.59 20.42
C ALA A 71 -6.25 -2.68 19.19
N ALA A 72 -5.06 -2.19 18.82
CA ALA A 72 -4.87 -1.34 17.65
C ALA A 72 -5.20 -2.05 16.33
N GLY A 73 -4.94 -3.35 16.22
CA GLY A 73 -5.17 -4.12 14.98
C GLY A 73 -6.62 -4.00 14.46
N PRO A 74 -7.64 -4.31 15.28
CA PRO A 74 -9.03 -4.14 14.88
C PRO A 74 -9.46 -2.67 14.72
N ILE A 75 -8.85 -1.72 15.44
CA ILE A 75 -9.13 -0.28 15.24
C ILE A 75 -8.73 0.16 13.84
N ILE A 76 -7.67 -0.41 13.26
CA ILE A 76 -7.26 -0.11 11.88
C ILE A 76 -8.38 -0.45 10.89
N LEU A 77 -9.06 -1.59 11.04
CA LEU A 77 -10.21 -1.93 10.18
C LEU A 77 -11.32 -0.88 10.30
N ILE A 78 -11.66 -0.49 11.53
CA ILE A 78 -12.68 0.53 11.79
C ILE A 78 -12.28 1.86 11.16
N ALA A 79 -11.01 2.25 11.26
CA ALA A 79 -10.47 3.48 10.67
C ALA A 79 -10.46 3.45 9.13
N ILE A 80 -10.33 2.26 8.52
CA ILE A 80 -10.35 2.07 7.07
C ILE A 80 -11.77 2.01 6.50
N LEU A 81 -12.80 1.65 7.29
CA LEU A 81 -14.19 1.55 6.83
C LEU A 81 -14.71 2.80 6.07
N PRO A 82 -14.46 4.05 6.54
CA PRO A 82 -14.86 5.24 5.79
C PRO A 82 -14.22 5.32 4.41
N PHE A 83 -12.96 4.88 4.26
CA PHE A 83 -12.28 4.82 2.97
C PHE A 83 -12.92 3.78 2.06
N ILE A 84 -13.22 2.59 2.59
CA ILE A 84 -13.94 1.55 1.83
C ILE A 84 -15.31 2.06 1.36
N ALA A 85 -16.06 2.73 2.25
CA ALA A 85 -17.34 3.31 1.90
C ALA A 85 -17.20 4.39 0.82
N LYS A 86 -16.21 5.27 0.93
CA LYS A 86 -15.88 6.27 -0.09
C LYS A 86 -15.50 5.64 -1.43
N PHE A 87 -14.72 4.57 -1.42
CA PHE A 87 -14.37 3.86 -2.65
C PHE A 87 -15.60 3.22 -3.28
N GLY A 88 -16.43 2.53 -2.50
CA GLY A 88 -17.68 1.94 -2.99
C GLY A 88 -18.62 2.98 -3.62
N SER A 89 -18.79 4.15 -2.98
CA SER A 89 -19.64 5.22 -3.50
C SER A 89 -19.06 5.95 -4.71
N THR A 90 -17.73 5.91 -4.91
CA THR A 90 -17.06 6.53 -6.05
C THR A 90 -16.97 5.58 -7.25
N ILE A 91 -16.74 4.29 -7.00
CA ILE A 91 -16.57 3.26 -8.03
C ILE A 91 -17.91 2.94 -8.71
N GLY A 92 -18.99 2.82 -7.94
CA GLY A 92 -20.32 2.47 -8.48
C GLY A 92 -20.77 3.34 -9.65
N PRO A 93 -20.75 4.68 -9.52
CA PRO A 93 -21.08 5.60 -10.61
C PRO A 93 -20.11 5.57 -11.80
N ALA A 94 -18.85 5.14 -11.59
CA ALA A 94 -17.82 5.12 -12.61
C ALA A 94 -17.81 3.83 -13.46
N ILE A 95 -18.70 2.87 -13.21
CA ILE A 95 -18.75 1.57 -13.91
C ILE A 95 -18.80 1.72 -15.43
N GLU A 96 -19.60 2.64 -15.96
CA GLU A 96 -19.69 2.85 -17.41
C GLU A 96 -18.36 3.36 -18.00
N GLN A 97 -17.67 4.25 -17.29
CA GLN A 97 -16.36 4.77 -17.70
C GLN A 97 -15.29 3.68 -17.65
N ILE A 98 -15.36 2.80 -16.66
CA ILE A 98 -14.49 1.62 -16.54
C ILE A 98 -14.70 0.70 -17.74
N ILE A 99 -15.95 0.39 -18.09
CA ILE A 99 -16.24 -0.46 -19.25
C ILE A 99 -15.71 0.18 -20.55
N ALA A 100 -15.90 1.49 -20.71
CA ALA A 100 -15.41 2.24 -21.87
C ALA A 100 -13.87 2.27 -21.95
N ALA A 101 -13.18 2.34 -20.81
CA ALA A 101 -11.72 2.30 -20.72
C ALA A 101 -11.14 0.87 -20.85
N GLY A 102 -11.98 -0.15 -21.07
CA GLY A 102 -11.66 -1.58 -21.03
C GLY A 102 -10.27 -2.00 -21.57
N PRO A 103 -9.86 -1.58 -22.78
CA PRO A 103 -8.54 -1.94 -23.31
C PRO A 103 -7.36 -1.35 -22.52
N ALA A 104 -7.46 -0.09 -22.11
CA ALA A 104 -6.43 0.57 -21.30
C ALA A 104 -6.35 -0.04 -19.90
N LEU A 105 -7.49 -0.43 -19.33
CA LEU A 105 -7.56 -1.10 -18.03
C LEU A 105 -6.87 -2.46 -18.02
N ILE A 106 -7.06 -3.27 -19.07
CA ILE A 106 -6.38 -4.57 -19.17
C ILE A 106 -4.85 -4.37 -19.14
N LEU A 107 -4.34 -3.40 -19.90
CA LEU A 107 -2.90 -3.11 -19.93
C LEU A 107 -2.38 -2.57 -18.59
N GLN A 108 -3.15 -1.71 -17.93
CA GLN A 108 -2.79 -1.16 -16.62
C GLN A 108 -2.73 -2.23 -15.54
N GLU A 109 -3.71 -3.13 -15.52
CA GLU A 109 -3.79 -4.20 -14.52
C GLU A 109 -2.82 -5.35 -14.81
N LEU A 110 -2.38 -5.53 -16.07
CA LEU A 110 -1.22 -6.37 -16.37
C LEU A 110 0.05 -5.85 -15.70
N GLY A 111 0.21 -4.53 -15.55
CA GLY A 111 1.30 -3.96 -14.75
C GLY A 111 1.21 -4.38 -13.29
N ASN A 112 0.04 -4.24 -12.69
CA ASN A 112 -0.23 -4.62 -11.30
C ASN A 112 0.01 -6.13 -11.06
N LEU A 113 -0.58 -6.99 -11.90
CA LEU A 113 -0.38 -8.46 -11.85
C LEU A 113 1.06 -8.86 -12.17
N GLY A 114 1.74 -8.13 -13.05
CA GLY A 114 3.13 -8.38 -13.43
C GLY A 114 4.08 -8.25 -12.24
N THR A 115 3.83 -7.30 -11.32
CA THR A 115 4.68 -7.16 -10.12
C THR A 115 4.65 -8.41 -9.24
N MET A 116 3.50 -9.08 -9.11
CA MET A 116 3.35 -10.31 -8.33
C MET A 116 4.19 -11.45 -8.89
N LEU A 117 4.29 -11.56 -10.22
CA LEU A 117 5.07 -12.61 -10.89
C LEU A 117 6.55 -12.55 -10.53
N ILE A 118 7.05 -11.38 -10.11
CA ILE A 118 8.43 -11.18 -9.66
C ILE A 118 8.50 -11.22 -8.13
N ALA A 119 7.60 -10.49 -7.45
CA ALA A 119 7.63 -10.32 -6.00
C ALA A 119 7.38 -11.63 -5.25
N LEU A 120 6.45 -12.47 -5.69
CA LEU A 120 6.12 -13.72 -5.01
C LEU A 120 7.27 -14.75 -5.08
N PRO A 121 7.87 -15.06 -6.25
CA PRO A 121 9.06 -15.92 -6.28
C PRO A 121 10.21 -15.38 -5.45
N PHE A 122 10.44 -14.07 -5.47
CA PHE A 122 11.50 -13.47 -4.65
C PHE A 122 11.24 -13.65 -3.15
N ALA A 123 10.01 -13.35 -2.70
CA ALA A 123 9.60 -13.52 -1.30
C ALA A 123 9.74 -14.98 -0.83
N VAL A 124 9.34 -15.94 -1.65
CA VAL A 124 9.34 -17.36 -1.28
C VAL A 124 10.72 -18.01 -1.41
N LEU A 125 11.43 -17.76 -2.51
CA LEU A 125 12.70 -18.44 -2.81
C LEU A 125 13.90 -17.77 -2.15
N VAL A 126 13.97 -16.44 -2.17
CA VAL A 126 15.12 -15.68 -1.65
C VAL A 126 14.92 -15.36 -0.17
N LEU A 127 13.78 -14.76 0.17
CA LEU A 127 13.49 -14.34 1.55
C LEU A 127 12.93 -15.49 2.42
N LYS A 128 12.62 -16.64 1.83
CA LYS A 128 12.10 -17.83 2.51
C LYS A 128 10.83 -17.57 3.32
N MET A 129 10.01 -16.61 2.86
CA MET A 129 8.74 -16.27 3.51
C MET A 129 7.72 -17.41 3.36
N GLY A 130 6.89 -17.57 4.38
CA GLY A 130 5.76 -18.49 4.43
C GLY A 130 4.50 -17.92 3.78
N ARG A 131 3.35 -18.12 4.43
CA ARG A 131 2.04 -17.70 3.92
C ARG A 131 1.88 -16.17 3.91
N GLU A 132 2.67 -15.46 4.71
CA GLU A 132 2.78 -14.01 4.69
C GLU A 132 3.20 -13.46 3.32
N ALA A 133 3.91 -14.26 2.49
CA ALA A 133 4.24 -13.89 1.12
C ALA A 133 2.97 -13.66 0.29
N ILE A 134 1.93 -14.47 0.46
CA ILE A 134 0.68 -14.35 -0.30
C ILE A 134 0.06 -12.97 -0.06
N GLY A 135 -0.13 -12.60 1.21
CA GLY A 135 -0.69 -11.30 1.58
C GLY A 135 0.20 -10.12 1.20
N ALA A 136 1.52 -10.32 1.22
CA ALA A 136 2.49 -9.28 0.88
C ALA A 136 2.61 -9.00 -0.64
N THR A 137 2.41 -10.00 -1.50
CA THR A 137 2.79 -9.87 -2.92
C THR A 137 1.63 -9.91 -3.90
N TYR A 138 0.42 -10.28 -3.48
CA TYR A 138 -0.71 -10.38 -4.41
C TYR A 138 -1.23 -9.02 -4.91
N SER A 139 -0.84 -7.93 -4.25
CA SER A 139 -1.19 -6.56 -4.59
C SER A 139 -0.24 -5.58 -3.91
N ILE A 140 -0.37 -4.28 -4.20
CA ILE A 140 0.34 -3.21 -3.47
C ILE A 140 -0.28 -2.88 -2.09
N ALA A 141 -1.12 -3.77 -1.54
CA ALA A 141 -1.67 -3.72 -0.19
C ALA A 141 -2.43 -2.43 0.15
N ARG A 142 -3.40 -2.03 -0.67
CA ARG A 142 -4.26 -0.85 -0.40
C ARG A 142 -5.50 -1.22 0.40
N GLU A 143 -6.28 -0.23 0.81
CA GLU A 143 -7.46 -0.40 1.66
C GLU A 143 -8.44 -1.48 1.16
N PRO A 144 -8.79 -1.55 -0.15
CA PRO A 144 -9.65 -2.62 -0.65
C PRO A 144 -9.03 -4.01 -0.49
N ASN A 145 -7.70 -4.10 -0.60
CA ASN A 145 -6.94 -5.34 -0.49
C ASN A 145 -6.88 -5.81 0.98
N ILE A 146 -6.71 -4.89 1.92
CA ILE A 146 -6.78 -5.19 3.36
C ILE A 146 -8.15 -5.77 3.71
N ALA A 147 -9.22 -5.20 3.16
CA ALA A 147 -10.56 -5.73 3.34
C ALA A 147 -10.69 -7.17 2.83
N ILE A 148 -10.20 -7.45 1.61
CA ILE A 148 -10.21 -8.80 1.02
C ILE A 148 -9.47 -9.82 1.92
N ILE A 149 -8.25 -9.52 2.36
CA ILE A 149 -7.47 -10.44 3.21
C ILE A 149 -8.10 -10.58 4.59
N SER A 150 -8.61 -9.49 5.16
CA SER A 150 -9.29 -9.52 6.45
C SER A 150 -10.54 -10.39 6.41
N ASP A 151 -11.31 -10.33 5.33
CA ASP A 151 -12.51 -11.15 5.16
C ASP A 151 -12.16 -12.63 4.93
N ARG A 152 -11.14 -12.90 4.09
CA ARG A 152 -10.81 -14.26 3.68
C ARG A 152 -9.95 -15.05 4.66
N TYR A 153 -8.99 -14.40 5.33
CA TYR A 153 -8.04 -15.05 6.24
C TYR A 153 -8.03 -14.43 7.64
N GLY A 154 -8.52 -13.20 7.80
CA GLY A 154 -8.41 -12.43 9.04
C GLY A 154 -7.07 -11.71 9.16
N LEU A 155 -7.07 -10.50 9.74
CA LEU A 155 -5.83 -9.69 9.88
C LEU A 155 -4.74 -10.31 10.75
N ARG A 156 -5.08 -11.27 11.60
CA ARG A 156 -4.12 -11.95 12.49
C ARG A 156 -3.52 -13.21 11.87
N SER A 157 -3.97 -13.60 10.68
CA SER A 157 -3.35 -14.67 9.89
C SER A 157 -1.97 -14.25 9.38
N PRO A 158 -1.11 -15.20 8.97
CA PRO A 158 0.14 -14.88 8.28
C PRO A 158 -0.06 -13.93 7.09
N GLU A 159 -1.11 -14.15 6.29
CA GLU A 159 -1.49 -13.30 5.15
C GLU A 159 -1.85 -11.89 5.60
N GLY A 160 -2.64 -11.79 6.67
CA GLY A 160 -2.99 -10.53 7.32
C GLY A 160 -1.76 -9.75 7.79
N ILE A 161 -0.80 -10.44 8.40
CA ILE A 161 0.47 -9.82 8.81
C ILE A 161 1.26 -9.34 7.59
N GLY A 162 1.32 -10.16 6.53
CA GLY A 162 1.99 -9.82 5.28
C GLY A 162 1.43 -8.56 4.63
N ILE A 163 0.12 -8.49 4.43
CA ILE A 163 -0.53 -7.32 3.81
C ILE A 163 -0.38 -6.08 4.69
N MET A 164 -0.49 -6.20 6.01
CA MET A 164 -0.33 -5.06 6.92
C MET A 164 1.10 -4.52 6.90
N GLY A 165 2.10 -5.41 6.80
CA GLY A 165 3.49 -5.02 6.62
C GLY A 165 3.69 -4.18 5.35
N VAL A 166 3.18 -4.67 4.21
CA VAL A 166 3.30 -3.96 2.93
C VAL A 166 2.46 -2.70 2.89
N TYR A 167 1.30 -2.65 3.53
CA TYR A 167 0.51 -1.43 3.63
C TYR A 167 1.30 -0.31 4.31
N VAL A 168 1.85 -0.59 5.50
CA VAL A 168 2.52 0.42 6.31
C VAL A 168 3.87 0.81 5.69
N VAL A 169 4.73 -0.17 5.43
CA VAL A 169 6.07 0.06 4.86
C VAL A 169 5.95 0.61 3.45
N GLY A 170 5.05 0.03 2.64
CA GLY A 170 4.83 0.45 1.27
C GLY A 170 4.26 1.86 1.17
N THR A 171 3.31 2.27 2.02
CA THR A 171 2.84 3.67 1.99
C THR A 171 3.95 4.66 2.33
N MET A 172 4.79 4.30 3.30
CA MET A 172 5.86 5.19 3.75
C MET A 172 7.00 5.31 2.74
N PHE A 173 7.58 4.20 2.31
CA PHE A 173 8.70 4.21 1.37
C PHE A 173 8.26 4.35 -0.09
N GLY A 174 7.08 3.83 -0.42
CA GLY A 174 6.52 3.93 -1.76
C GLY A 174 6.31 5.39 -2.14
N THR A 175 5.77 6.23 -1.26
CA THR A 175 5.59 7.65 -1.60
C THR A 175 6.92 8.36 -1.89
N LEU A 176 7.99 8.02 -1.15
CA LEU A 176 9.34 8.52 -1.44
C LEU A 176 9.85 8.02 -2.79
N TYR A 177 9.70 6.71 -3.03
CA TYR A 177 10.14 6.06 -4.26
C TYR A 177 9.43 6.61 -5.49
N PHE A 178 8.10 6.74 -5.45
CA PHE A 178 7.29 7.26 -6.55
C PHE A 178 7.58 8.73 -6.83
N ALA A 179 7.77 9.56 -5.81
CA ALA A 179 8.15 10.97 -6.00
C ALA A 179 9.51 11.09 -6.72
N LEU A 180 10.50 10.30 -6.31
CA LEU A 180 11.83 10.30 -6.91
C LEU A 180 11.82 9.72 -8.33
N MET A 181 11.19 8.57 -8.53
CA MET A 181 11.13 7.91 -9.83
C MET A 181 10.37 8.73 -10.85
N ALA A 182 9.29 9.41 -10.46
CA ALA A 182 8.54 10.28 -11.35
C ALA A 182 9.44 11.40 -11.92
N GLY A 183 10.15 12.13 -11.06
CA GLY A 183 11.09 13.18 -11.50
C GLY A 183 12.25 12.64 -12.33
N TYR A 184 12.84 11.52 -11.90
CA TYR A 184 13.95 10.89 -12.63
C TYR A 184 13.55 10.43 -14.02
N ILE A 185 12.45 9.67 -14.16
CA ILE A 185 12.00 9.15 -15.45
C ILE A 185 11.52 10.29 -16.36
N ALA A 186 10.86 11.31 -15.81
CA ALA A 186 10.51 12.51 -16.57
C ALA A 186 11.76 13.22 -17.14
N SER A 187 12.86 13.26 -16.37
CA SER A 187 14.11 13.88 -16.84
C SER A 187 14.81 13.12 -17.97
N LEU A 188 14.47 11.85 -18.20
CA LEU A 188 15.04 11.07 -19.30
C LEU A 188 14.45 11.46 -20.66
N ASP A 189 13.27 12.11 -20.69
CA ASP A 189 12.56 12.53 -21.91
C ASP A 189 12.30 11.40 -22.93
N ILE A 190 12.22 10.16 -22.45
CA ILE A 190 12.00 8.95 -23.30
C ILE A 190 10.50 8.63 -23.42
N LEU A 191 9.70 9.00 -22.42
CA LEU A 191 8.29 8.63 -22.29
C LEU A 191 7.40 9.88 -22.34
N ASP A 192 6.21 9.73 -22.92
CA ASP A 192 5.20 10.77 -22.89
C ASP A 192 4.84 11.11 -21.42
N ILE A 193 4.89 12.39 -21.07
CA ILE A 193 4.63 12.87 -19.71
C ILE A 193 3.22 12.51 -19.23
N ARG A 194 2.25 12.38 -20.13
CA ARG A 194 0.88 11.93 -19.81
C ARG A 194 0.86 10.46 -19.43
N ALA A 195 1.67 9.63 -20.08
CA ALA A 195 1.82 8.23 -19.72
C ALA A 195 2.46 8.08 -18.33
N LEU A 196 3.43 8.95 -18.00
CA LEU A 196 4.00 9.02 -16.65
C LEU A 196 2.98 9.46 -15.61
N ALA A 197 2.14 10.45 -15.92
CA ALA A 197 1.04 10.85 -15.06
C ALA A 197 0.02 9.71 -14.84
N MET A 198 -0.33 8.96 -15.89
CA MET A 198 -1.16 7.77 -15.78
C MET A 198 -0.51 6.70 -14.89
N ALA A 199 0.81 6.51 -14.99
CA ALA A 199 1.55 5.56 -14.15
C ALA A 199 1.58 5.94 -12.66
N CYS A 200 1.43 7.22 -12.32
CA CYS A 200 1.26 7.65 -10.92
C CYS A 200 -0.04 7.12 -10.27
N GLY A 201 -1.02 6.72 -11.08
CA GLY A 201 -2.33 6.22 -10.66
C GLY A 201 -2.31 4.83 -10.02
N VAL A 202 -1.55 4.64 -8.94
CA VAL A 202 -1.28 3.30 -8.39
C VAL A 202 -2.34 2.79 -7.41
N GLY A 203 -3.43 3.52 -7.14
CA GLY A 203 -4.42 3.11 -6.14
C GLY A 203 -4.04 3.52 -4.72
N SER A 204 -3.21 4.56 -4.56
CA SER A 204 -2.84 5.12 -3.25
C SER A 204 -2.91 6.64 -3.30
N GLY A 205 -3.78 7.23 -2.49
CA GLY A 205 -3.93 8.69 -2.48
C GLY A 205 -2.62 9.43 -2.18
N SER A 206 -1.84 8.94 -1.22
CA SER A 206 -0.57 9.56 -0.83
C SER A 206 0.52 9.38 -1.88
N MET A 207 0.64 8.20 -2.50
CA MET A 207 1.65 7.96 -3.54
C MET A 207 1.32 8.72 -4.82
N VAL A 208 0.05 8.75 -5.21
CA VAL A 208 -0.43 9.50 -6.38
C VAL A 208 -0.14 10.98 -6.18
N ALA A 209 -0.49 11.55 -5.02
CA ALA A 209 -0.24 12.96 -4.73
C ALA A 209 1.24 13.32 -4.82
N ALA A 210 2.14 12.48 -4.30
CA ALA A 210 3.57 12.75 -4.36
C ALA A 210 4.15 12.59 -5.78
N CYS A 211 3.76 11.53 -6.49
CA CYS A 211 4.18 11.25 -7.86
C CYS A 211 3.71 12.35 -8.82
N SER A 212 2.43 12.71 -8.77
CA SER A 212 1.85 13.71 -9.65
C SER A 212 2.31 15.13 -9.32
N ALA A 213 2.56 15.43 -8.03
CA ALA A 213 3.20 16.69 -7.63
C ALA A 213 4.63 16.80 -8.19
N ALA A 214 5.42 15.73 -8.11
CA ALA A 214 6.77 15.72 -8.67
C ALA A 214 6.77 15.95 -10.20
N LEU A 215 5.84 15.30 -10.93
CA LEU A 215 5.68 15.54 -12.37
C LEU A 215 5.20 16.96 -12.69
N ALA A 216 4.25 17.48 -11.93
CA ALA A 216 3.73 18.84 -12.09
C ALA A 216 4.78 19.91 -11.81
N GLU A 217 5.75 19.65 -10.92
CA GLU A 217 6.90 20.51 -10.70
C GLU A 217 7.91 20.42 -11.86
N ALA A 218 8.11 19.22 -12.42
CA ALA A 218 8.99 19.01 -13.56
C ALA A 218 8.44 19.66 -14.85
N VAL A 219 7.12 19.64 -15.07
CA VAL A 219 6.46 20.23 -16.25
C VAL A 219 5.28 21.13 -15.83
N PRO A 220 5.55 22.37 -15.36
CA PRO A 220 4.52 23.27 -14.84
C PRO A 220 3.44 23.64 -15.86
N ALA A 221 3.79 23.67 -17.16
CA ALA A 221 2.89 24.03 -18.24
C ALA A 221 1.70 23.07 -18.40
N SER A 222 1.87 21.79 -18.05
CA SER A 222 0.83 20.76 -18.15
C SER A 222 0.31 20.31 -16.79
N LYS A 223 0.56 21.07 -15.73
CA LYS A 223 0.23 20.69 -14.34
C LYS A 223 -1.19 20.16 -14.16
N ASP A 224 -2.20 20.92 -14.60
CA ASP A 224 -3.61 20.53 -14.38
C ASP A 224 -3.98 19.27 -15.16
N GLU A 225 -3.43 19.13 -16.37
CA GLU A 225 -3.58 17.94 -17.20
C GLU A 225 -2.95 16.71 -16.54
N LEU A 226 -1.72 16.81 -16.02
CA LEU A 226 -1.02 15.72 -15.34
C LEU A 226 -1.75 15.28 -14.06
N LEU A 227 -2.24 16.23 -13.27
CA LEU A 227 -3.03 15.92 -12.08
C LEU A 227 -4.35 15.23 -12.44
N ALA A 228 -5.00 15.66 -13.53
CA ALA A 228 -6.23 15.02 -14.02
C ALA A 228 -5.99 13.58 -14.49
N PHE A 229 -4.95 13.33 -15.30
CA PHE A 229 -4.59 11.98 -15.74
C PHE A 229 -4.24 11.06 -14.57
N ALA A 230 -3.41 11.54 -13.63
CA ALA A 230 -3.06 10.77 -12.43
C ALA A 230 -4.28 10.45 -11.55
N GLY A 231 -5.18 11.42 -11.37
CA GLY A 231 -6.42 11.24 -10.63
C GLY A 231 -7.38 10.24 -11.29
N ALA A 232 -7.58 10.37 -12.60
CA ALA A 232 -8.40 9.45 -13.38
C ALA A 232 -7.84 8.02 -13.33
N SER A 233 -6.54 7.86 -13.55
CA SER A 233 -5.87 6.57 -13.46
C SER A 233 -5.99 5.94 -12.06
N ASN A 234 -5.84 6.73 -11.01
CA ASN A 234 -6.01 6.26 -9.64
C ASN A 234 -7.44 5.78 -9.35
N LEU A 235 -8.45 6.49 -9.86
CA LEU A 235 -9.85 6.08 -9.74
C LEU A 235 -10.10 4.76 -10.48
N LEU A 236 -9.55 4.62 -11.69
CA LEU A 236 -9.61 3.37 -12.45
C LEU A 236 -8.94 2.22 -11.68
N THR A 237 -7.71 2.38 -11.18
CA THR A 237 -7.02 1.37 -10.37
C THR A 237 -7.80 0.98 -9.12
N TYR A 238 -8.44 1.93 -8.42
CA TYR A 238 -9.29 1.56 -7.28
C TYR A 238 -10.47 0.69 -7.69
N ALA A 239 -11.09 1.03 -8.81
CA ALA A 239 -12.26 0.34 -9.29
C ALA A 239 -11.95 -1.06 -9.80
N THR A 240 -10.94 -1.21 -10.66
CA THR A 240 -10.57 -2.49 -11.25
C THR A 240 -9.74 -3.34 -10.29
N GLY A 241 -8.86 -2.71 -9.52
CA GLY A 241 -7.92 -3.37 -8.65
C GLY A 241 -8.61 -4.22 -7.59
N LEU A 242 -9.77 -3.82 -7.05
CA LEU A 242 -10.53 -4.64 -6.12
C LEU A 242 -10.97 -5.97 -6.75
N TYR A 243 -11.63 -5.92 -7.91
CA TYR A 243 -12.18 -7.10 -8.58
C TYR A 243 -11.09 -8.02 -9.09
N ILE A 244 -10.06 -7.46 -9.72
CA ILE A 244 -8.93 -8.22 -10.23
C ILE A 244 -8.14 -8.83 -9.07
N SER A 245 -7.94 -8.09 -7.98
CA SER A 245 -7.27 -8.64 -6.79
C SER A 245 -8.04 -9.82 -6.19
N LEU A 246 -9.37 -9.71 -6.10
CA LEU A 246 -10.22 -10.74 -5.52
C LEU A 246 -10.31 -12.00 -6.41
N PHE A 247 -10.62 -11.83 -7.70
CA PHE A 247 -10.95 -12.94 -8.59
C PHE A 247 -9.77 -13.52 -9.37
N ILE A 248 -8.69 -12.75 -9.55
CA ILE A 248 -7.56 -13.13 -10.41
C ILE A 248 -6.27 -13.19 -9.59
N ALA A 249 -5.86 -12.06 -9.02
CA ALA A 249 -4.56 -11.90 -8.38
C ALA A 249 -4.38 -12.88 -7.20
N LEU A 250 -5.34 -12.89 -6.27
CA LEU A 250 -5.23 -13.71 -5.06
C LEU A 250 -5.27 -15.23 -5.36
N PRO A 251 -6.19 -15.76 -6.19
CA PRO A 251 -6.16 -17.17 -6.60
C PRO A 251 -4.85 -17.56 -7.33
N ILE A 252 -4.35 -16.71 -8.21
CA ILE A 252 -3.07 -16.95 -8.91
C ILE A 252 -1.91 -16.97 -7.92
N THR A 253 -1.87 -16.02 -6.97
CA THR A 253 -0.83 -15.97 -5.93
C THR A 253 -0.82 -17.26 -5.10
N GLU A 254 -1.99 -17.73 -4.66
CA GLU A 254 -2.10 -18.98 -3.91
C GLU A 254 -1.58 -20.18 -4.71
N TRP A 255 -1.94 -20.25 -5.98
CA TRP A 255 -1.51 -21.32 -6.88
C TRP A 255 0.00 -21.28 -7.11
N MET A 256 0.57 -20.10 -7.37
CA MET A 256 2.00 -19.91 -7.55
C MET A 256 2.77 -20.26 -6.27
N TYR A 257 2.29 -19.80 -5.11
CA TYR A 257 2.89 -20.11 -3.82
C TYR A 257 2.92 -21.62 -3.57
N LYS A 258 1.82 -22.34 -3.85
CA LYS A 258 1.77 -23.80 -3.74
C LYS A 258 2.79 -24.48 -4.65
N ARG A 259 2.97 -24.01 -5.90
CA ARG A 259 3.99 -24.56 -6.82
C ARG A 259 5.41 -24.30 -6.35
N LEU A 260 5.71 -23.07 -5.94
CA LEU A 260 7.03 -22.67 -5.45
C LEU A 260 7.42 -23.41 -4.16
N LYS A 261 6.46 -23.66 -3.28
CA LYS A 261 6.70 -24.40 -2.03
C LYS A 261 6.69 -25.92 -2.23
N GLY A 262 5.85 -26.44 -3.14
CA GLY A 262 5.78 -27.86 -3.50
C GLY A 262 7.08 -28.37 -4.13
N SER A 263 7.75 -27.54 -4.95
CA SER A 263 9.08 -27.85 -5.51
C SER A 263 10.18 -28.07 -4.45
N ARG A 264 9.93 -27.69 -3.19
CA ARG A 264 10.91 -27.83 -2.10
C ARG A 264 10.77 -29.13 -1.31
N GLN A 265 9.65 -29.87 -1.45
CA GLN A 265 9.51 -31.19 -0.82
C GLN A 265 10.20 -32.30 -1.63
N GLU A 266 10.33 -32.17 -2.95
CA GLU A 266 11.01 -33.17 -3.79
C GLU A 266 12.54 -33.16 -3.60
N VAL A 267 13.17 -32.00 -3.35
CA VAL A 267 14.64 -31.91 -3.19
C VAL A 267 15.14 -32.38 -1.82
N SER A 268 14.25 -32.50 -0.82
CA SER A 268 14.63 -32.98 0.52
C SER A 268 14.62 -34.51 0.65
N HIS A 269 14.11 -35.24 -0.32
CA HIS A 269 13.97 -36.71 -0.25
C HIS A 269 14.96 -37.49 -1.12
N GLU A 270 15.85 -36.82 -1.86
CA GLU A 270 16.91 -37.47 -2.64
C GLU A 270 18.30 -37.48 -1.95
N ASN A 271 18.45 -36.85 -0.79
CA ASN A 271 19.73 -36.76 -0.05
C ASN A 271 19.63 -37.21 1.42
N SER A 272 18.84 -38.24 1.70
CA SER A 272 18.82 -38.91 3.03
C SER A 272 18.92 -40.41 2.88
#